data_AF-A0A7C1RH27-F1
#
_entry.id   AF-A0A7C1RH27-F1
#
_cell.length_a   1.000
_cell.length_b   1.000
_cell.length_c   1.000
_cell.angle_alpha   90.00
_cell.angle_beta   90.00
_cell.angle_gamma   90.00
#
_symmetry.space_group_name_H-M   'P 1'
#
loop_
_entity.id
_entity.type
_entity.pdbx_description
1 polymer ?
#
loop_
_entity_poly.entity_id
_entity_poly.type
_entity_poly.pdbx_seq_one_letter_code
_entity_poly.pdbx_strand_id
1 'polypeptide(L)'
;MSDYISKVGTAVAKSLHKEAGMSKAKLPQHIQGAMDRWVEQAIPPGGFLTAVLSNNLRGAFGCADHINLQHMQEIVMYCYWEIPGNCWGSRESVAAWKGTKATE
;
A
#
# COMPACT_ATOMS: atom_id res chain seq x y z
N MET A 1 -25.12 -15.68 20.72
CA MET A 1 -23.80 -16.28 20.99
C MET A 1 -22.90 -16.26 19.74
N SER A 2 -23.46 -16.50 18.55
CA SER A 2 -22.78 -16.36 17.24
C SER A 2 -22.23 -14.93 16.96
N ASP A 3 -23.02 -13.89 17.21
CA ASP A 3 -22.62 -12.49 16.98
C ASP A 3 -21.50 -11.99 17.88
N TYR A 4 -21.36 -12.55 19.09
CA TYR A 4 -20.33 -12.15 20.04
C TYR A 4 -18.95 -12.66 19.60
N ILE A 5 -18.87 -13.91 19.13
CA ILE A 5 -17.64 -14.49 18.59
C ILE A 5 -17.21 -13.78 17.31
N SER A 6 -18.16 -13.37 16.45
CA SER A 6 -17.89 -12.57 15.24
C SER A 6 -17.38 -11.16 15.56
N LYS A 7 -18.03 -10.44 16.49
CA LYS A 7 -17.60 -9.09 16.92
C LYS A 7 -16.26 -9.12 17.66
N VAL A 8 -16.04 -10.09 18.55
CA VAL A 8 -14.77 -10.26 19.28
C VAL A 8 -13.65 -10.67 18.33
N GLY A 9 -13.89 -11.57 17.38
CA GLY A 9 -12.90 -11.93 16.35
C GLY A 9 -12.46 -10.74 15.49
N THR A 10 -13.40 -9.86 15.14
CA THR A 10 -13.12 -8.65 14.34
C THR A 10 -12.39 -7.57 15.15
N ALA A 11 -12.76 -7.40 16.43
CA ALA A 11 -12.11 -6.44 17.33
C ALA A 11 -10.70 -6.87 17.74
N VAL A 12 -10.49 -8.18 17.97
CA VAL A 12 -9.16 -8.76 18.28
C VAL A 12 -8.26 -8.71 17.05
N ALA A 13 -8.75 -9.01 15.84
CA ALA A 13 -7.97 -8.83 14.61
C ALA A 13 -7.58 -7.36 14.39
N LYS A 14 -8.49 -6.40 14.58
CA LYS A 14 -8.16 -4.97 14.52
C LYS A 14 -7.17 -4.52 15.61
N SER A 15 -7.23 -5.11 16.80
CA SER A 15 -6.32 -4.80 17.92
C SER A 15 -4.93 -5.40 17.73
N LEU A 16 -4.82 -6.60 17.15
CA LEU A 16 -3.53 -7.26 16.88
C LEU A 16 -2.82 -6.64 15.66
N HIS A 17 -3.58 -6.20 14.64
CA HIS A 17 -3.00 -5.43 13.53
C HIS A 17 -2.40 -4.09 13.99
N LYS A 18 -2.91 -3.49 15.08
CA LYS A 18 -2.39 -2.22 15.62
C LYS A 18 -1.01 -2.36 16.27
N GLU A 19 -0.62 -3.56 16.71
CA GLU A 19 0.69 -3.81 17.32
C GLU A 19 1.68 -4.56 16.38
N ALA A 20 1.17 -5.24 15.35
CA ALA A 20 1.99 -5.97 14.36
C ALA A 20 2.11 -5.29 12.98
N GLY A 21 1.32 -4.24 12.71
CA GLY A 21 1.32 -3.51 11.45
C GLY A 21 2.61 -2.73 11.19
N MET A 22 3.02 -2.67 9.93
CA MET A 22 4.10 -1.83 9.45
C MET A 22 3.66 -0.35 9.46
N SER A 23 4.20 0.43 10.40
CA SER A 23 4.01 1.88 10.38
C SER A 23 4.51 2.50 9.06
N LYS A 24 3.71 3.41 8.47
CA LYS A 24 4.08 4.25 7.32
C LYS A 24 5.42 4.96 7.50
N ALA A 25 5.79 5.27 8.75
CA ALA A 25 7.08 5.88 9.07
C ALA A 25 8.29 5.06 8.61
N LYS A 26 8.11 3.77 8.27
CA LYS A 26 9.14 2.91 7.69
C LYS A 26 9.35 3.10 6.20
N LEU A 27 8.44 3.78 5.49
CA LEU A 27 8.66 4.19 4.10
C LEU A 27 9.58 5.41 4.03
N PRO A 28 10.42 5.54 2.99
CA PRO A 28 11.15 6.78 2.73
C PRO A 28 10.23 8.01 2.74
N GLN A 29 10.60 9.07 3.46
CA GLN A 29 9.73 10.23 3.70
C GLN A 29 9.19 10.85 2.40
N HIS A 30 10.01 10.89 1.35
CA HIS A 30 9.65 11.52 0.08
C HIS A 30 8.59 10.75 -0.73
N ILE A 31 8.35 9.45 -0.45
CA ILE A 31 7.29 8.67 -1.11
C ILE A 31 6.00 8.58 -0.29
N GLN A 32 6.03 8.87 1.01
CA GLN A 32 4.88 8.70 1.91
C GLN A 32 3.64 9.44 1.42
N GLY A 33 3.76 10.74 1.09
CA GLY A 33 2.62 11.52 0.61
C GLY A 33 2.11 11.11 -0.78
N ALA A 34 2.94 10.46 -1.60
CA ALA A 34 2.47 9.88 -2.87
C ALA A 34 1.72 8.56 -2.64
N MET A 35 2.17 7.74 -1.68
CA MET A 35 1.47 6.54 -1.25
C MET A 35 0.11 6.86 -0.62
N ASP A 36 0.05 7.86 0.28
CA ASP A 36 -1.20 8.29 0.91
C ASP A 36 -2.23 8.72 -0.14
N ARG A 37 -1.84 9.59 -1.07
CA ARG A 37 -2.72 10.05 -2.16
C ARG A 37 -3.18 8.91 -3.08
N TRP A 38 -2.35 7.90 -3.29
CA TRP A 38 -2.76 6.72 -4.04
C TRP A 38 -3.83 5.93 -3.29
N VAL A 39 -3.60 5.63 -2.02
CA VAL A 39 -4.46 4.78 -1.19
C VAL A 39 -5.77 5.49 -0.84
N GLU A 40 -5.72 6.77 -0.51
CA GLU A 40 -6.89 7.50 0.00
C GLU A 40 -7.70 8.15 -1.12
N GLN A 41 -7.03 8.64 -2.17
CA GLN A 41 -7.63 9.50 -3.19
C GLN A 41 -7.53 8.91 -4.60
N ALA A 42 -6.94 7.71 -4.76
CA ALA A 42 -6.72 7.08 -6.05
C ALA A 42 -5.98 7.97 -7.07
N ILE A 43 -5.16 8.91 -6.57
CA ILE A 43 -4.36 9.81 -7.40
C ILE A 43 -3.10 9.06 -7.84
N PRO A 44 -2.83 8.93 -9.15
CA PRO A 44 -1.66 8.20 -9.65
C PRO A 44 -0.34 8.75 -9.09
N PRO A 45 0.53 7.89 -8.55
CA PRO A 45 1.86 8.31 -8.13
C PRO A 45 2.83 8.37 -9.33
N GLY A 46 4.10 8.73 -9.07
CA GLY A 46 5.17 8.70 -10.06
C GLY A 46 5.61 7.29 -10.45
N GLY A 47 6.45 7.20 -11.50
CA GLY A 47 6.81 5.93 -12.15
C GLY A 47 7.38 4.84 -11.24
N PHE A 48 8.19 5.20 -10.25
CA PHE A 48 8.72 4.25 -9.27
C PHE A 48 7.60 3.52 -8.51
N LEU A 49 6.73 4.27 -7.83
CA LEU A 49 5.60 3.70 -7.08
C LEU A 49 4.61 3.00 -8.01
N THR A 50 4.34 3.55 -9.21
CA THR A 50 3.50 2.83 -10.19
C THR A 50 4.06 1.45 -10.52
N ALA A 51 5.39 1.33 -10.70
CA ALA A 51 6.02 0.05 -10.98
C ALA A 51 5.96 -0.91 -9.78
N VAL A 52 6.18 -0.42 -8.55
CA VAL A 52 6.01 -1.20 -7.31
C VAL A 52 4.57 -1.72 -7.19
N LEU A 53 3.59 -0.82 -7.24
CA LEU A 53 2.17 -1.15 -7.08
C LEU A 53 1.67 -2.12 -8.15
N SER A 54 2.28 -2.09 -9.34
CA SER A 54 1.93 -2.98 -10.46
C SER A 54 2.68 -4.32 -10.44
N ASN A 55 3.45 -4.63 -9.40
CA ASN A 55 4.35 -5.80 -9.33
C ASN A 55 5.35 -5.91 -10.50
N ASN A 56 5.80 -4.77 -11.03
CA ASN A 56 6.84 -4.71 -12.05
C ASN A 56 8.22 -4.56 -11.38
N LEU A 57 8.79 -5.66 -10.91
CA LEU A 57 10.08 -5.67 -10.20
C LEU A 57 11.20 -4.99 -11.00
N ARG A 58 11.34 -5.35 -12.28
CA ARG A 58 12.35 -4.75 -13.18
C ARG A 58 12.17 -3.23 -13.27
N GLY A 59 10.93 -2.76 -13.46
CA GLY A 59 10.62 -1.34 -13.54
C GLY A 59 10.87 -0.61 -12.22
N ALA A 60 10.51 -1.23 -11.09
CA ALA A 60 10.72 -0.64 -9.78
C ALA A 60 12.21 -0.41 -9.51
N PHE A 61 13.05 -1.42 -9.72
CA PHE A 61 14.51 -1.27 -9.57
C PHE A 61 15.13 -0.32 -10.61
N GLY A 62 14.59 -0.25 -11.83
CA GLY A 62 15.07 0.68 -12.85
C GLY A 62 14.71 2.15 -12.59
N CYS A 63 13.64 2.40 -11.82
CA CYS A 63 13.19 3.75 -11.47
C CYS A 63 13.60 4.20 -10.06
N ALA A 64 14.05 3.29 -9.21
CA ALA A 64 14.37 3.60 -7.82
C ALA A 64 15.64 4.46 -7.72
N ASP A 65 15.57 5.52 -6.93
CA ASP A 65 16.76 6.20 -6.44
C ASP A 65 17.47 5.37 -5.35
N HIS A 66 18.62 5.85 -4.89
CA HIS A 66 19.44 5.16 -3.89
C HIS A 66 18.72 4.91 -2.56
N ILE A 67 17.81 5.80 -2.12
CA ILE A 67 17.05 5.65 -0.87
C ILE A 67 15.99 4.57 -1.07
N ASN A 68 15.22 4.65 -2.15
CA ASN A 68 14.20 3.66 -2.48
C ASN A 68 14.79 2.26 -2.67
N LEU A 69 15.97 2.15 -3.29
CA LEU A 69 16.70 0.88 -3.41
C LEU A 69 17.04 0.25 -2.06
N GLN A 70 17.50 1.06 -1.10
CA GLN A 70 17.83 0.59 0.25
C GLN A 70 16.60 0.13 1.04
N HIS A 71 15.42 0.63 0.69
CA HIS A 71 14.16 0.37 1.39
C HIS A 71 13.17 -0.50 0.58
N MET A 72 13.62 -1.17 -0.48
CA MET A 72 12.74 -1.92 -1.38
C MET A 72 11.91 -2.99 -0.64
N GLN A 73 12.49 -3.64 0.36
CA GLN A 73 11.79 -4.67 1.14
C GLN A 73 10.64 -4.05 1.94
N GLU A 74 10.89 -2.97 2.67
CA GLU A 74 9.89 -2.26 3.47
C GLU A 74 8.77 -1.72 2.59
N ILE A 75 9.12 -1.17 1.42
CA ILE A 75 8.14 -0.63 0.47
C ILE A 75 7.18 -1.72 -0.02
N VAL A 76 7.70 -2.90 -0.39
CA VAL A 76 6.86 -4.02 -0.86
C VAL A 76 6.04 -4.62 0.29
N MET A 77 6.63 -4.76 1.49
CA MET A 77 5.91 -5.26 2.66
C MET A 77 4.79 -4.31 3.09
N TYR A 78 4.98 -2.99 2.97
CA TYR A 78 3.93 -2.01 3.20
C TYR A 78 2.74 -2.23 2.25
N CYS A 79 3.01 -2.47 0.95
CA CYS A 79 1.95 -2.82 0.01
C CYS A 79 1.20 -4.09 0.45
N TYR A 80 1.94 -5.11 0.89
CA TYR A 80 1.35 -6.40 1.25
C TYR A 80 0.53 -6.38 2.55
N TRP A 81 0.94 -5.62 3.55
CA TRP A 81 0.32 -5.64 4.89
C TRP A 81 -0.61 -4.46 5.18
N GLU A 82 -0.36 -3.28 4.60
CA GLU A 82 -0.98 -2.04 5.09
C GLU A 82 -2.05 -1.47 4.18
N ILE A 83 -2.01 -1.73 2.87
CA ILE A 83 -2.92 -1.09 1.90
C ILE A 83 -3.94 -2.09 1.31
N PRO A 84 -5.13 -1.61 0.88
CA PRO A 84 -6.16 -2.49 0.32
C PRO A 84 -5.66 -3.29 -0.90
N GLY A 85 -5.92 -4.59 -0.92
CA GLY A 85 -5.44 -5.49 -1.99
C GLY A 85 -5.94 -5.17 -3.40
N ASN A 86 -7.00 -4.36 -3.55
CA ASN A 86 -7.53 -3.95 -4.85
C ASN A 86 -6.84 -2.70 -5.44
N CYS A 87 -5.97 -2.03 -4.70
CA CYS A 87 -5.22 -0.86 -5.18
C CYS A 87 -3.78 -1.18 -5.64
N TRP A 88 -3.37 -2.45 -5.62
CA TRP A 88 -2.03 -2.88 -6.03
C TRP A 88 -2.03 -4.36 -6.45
N GLY A 89 -0.86 -4.89 -6.83
CA GLY A 89 -0.61 -6.31 -7.08
C GLY A 89 -0.57 -6.70 -8.57
N SER A 90 -1.13 -5.88 -9.45
CA SER A 90 -1.01 -6.03 -10.90
C SER A 90 -1.27 -4.70 -11.61
N ARG A 91 -0.94 -4.61 -12.91
CA ARG A 91 -1.30 -3.42 -13.71
C ARG A 91 -2.80 -3.22 -13.79
N GLU A 92 -3.56 -4.30 -13.83
CA GLU A 92 -5.01 -4.31 -13.93
C GLU A 92 -5.64 -3.77 -12.64
N SER A 93 -5.18 -4.20 -11.47
CA SER A 93 -5.63 -3.66 -10.18
C SER A 93 -5.33 -2.17 -10.05
N VAL A 94 -4.11 -1.75 -10.42
CA VAL A 94 -3.73 -0.33 -10.41
C VAL A 94 -4.58 0.48 -11.40
N ALA A 95 -4.81 -0.03 -12.61
CA ALA A 95 -5.67 0.64 -13.58
C ALA A 95 -7.12 0.77 -13.10
N ALA A 96 -7.67 -0.27 -12.47
CA ALA A 96 -9.03 -0.29 -11.94
C ALA A 96 -9.20 0.63 -10.72
N TRP A 97 -8.17 0.78 -9.88
CA TRP A 97 -8.22 1.65 -8.71
C TRP A 97 -8.15 3.14 -9.08
N LYS A 98 -7.34 3.49 -10.09
CA LYS A 98 -7.09 4.87 -10.50
C LYS A 98 -8.39 5.66 -10.73
N GLY A 99 -8.53 6.79 -10.04
CA GLY A 99 -9.67 7.70 -10.18
C GLY A 99 -10.97 7.27 -9.50
N THR A 100 -11.03 6.09 -8.87
CA THR A 100 -12.23 5.60 -8.17
C THR A 100 -12.67 6.46 -6.97
N LYS A 101 -11.79 7.36 -6.51
CA LYS A 101 -12.00 8.25 -5.37
C LYS A 101 -11.96 9.74 -5.74
N ALA A 102 -11.82 10.07 -7.03
CA ALA A 102 -11.62 11.44 -7.49
C ALA A 102 -12.91 12.27 -7.62
N THR A 103 -13.97 11.92 -6.88
CA THR A 103 -15.29 12.57 -6.96
C THR A 103 -15.91 12.70 -5.58
N GLU A 104 -15.54 13.76 -4.86
CA GLU A 104 -16.37 14.47 -3.87
C GLU A 104 -16.13 15.97 -4.04
#